data_AF-A0A1M2Z8J3-F1
#
_entry.id   AF-A0A1M2Z8J3-F1
#
_cell.length_a   1.000
_cell.length_b   1.000
_cell.length_c   1.000
_cell.angle_alpha   90.00
_cell.angle_beta   90.00
_cell.angle_gamma   90.00
#
_symmetry.space_group_name_H-M   'P 1'
#
loop_
_entity.id
_entity.type
_entity.pdbx_description
1 polymer ?
#
loop_
_entity_poly.entity_id
_entity_poly.type
_entity_poly.pdbx_seq_one_letter_code
_entity_poly.pdbx_strand_id
1 'polypeptide(L)'
;MKQVFDSDRLPATPYKRPMTKKGFFKKYEYVYDEFYDCVICPENQVLKYSTTNRDGYREFKSNSKICSNCPSRSQCTDSKDCVKLVTFHVWDDYMERAEDVRHSSKGKEIYSLRSQTIERVFADAKEKHFMRYTHYRGLAKL
;
A
#
# COMPACT_ATOMS: atom_id res chain seq x y z
N MET A 1 -10.72 -1.42 -2.10
CA MET A 1 -11.26 -0.17 -2.69
C MET A 1 -12.18 -0.41 -3.87
N LYS A 2 -11.83 -1.31 -4.80
CA LYS A 2 -12.66 -1.64 -5.97
C LYS A 2 -14.17 -1.73 -5.69
N GLN A 3 -14.60 -2.62 -4.80
CA GLN A 3 -16.03 -2.78 -4.46
C GLN A 3 -16.73 -1.50 -3.96
N VAL A 4 -16.01 -0.60 -3.28
CA VAL A 4 -16.59 0.65 -2.77
C VAL A 4 -16.89 1.60 -3.93
N PHE A 5 -15.91 1.75 -4.84
CA PHE A 5 -16.07 2.53 -6.05
C PHE A 5 -17.12 1.92 -7.00
N ASP A 6 -17.13 0.59 -7.15
CA ASP A 6 -18.14 -0.12 -7.95
C ASP A 6 -19.56 0.05 -7.38
N SER A 7 -19.70 0.44 -6.10
CA SER A 7 -20.98 0.75 -5.46
C SER A 7 -21.34 2.25 -5.47
N ASP A 8 -20.65 3.06 -6.29
CA ASP A 8 -20.81 4.51 -6.41
C ASP A 8 -20.61 5.28 -5.09
N ARG A 9 -19.79 4.73 -4.19
CA ARG A 9 -19.45 5.37 -2.91
C ARG A 9 -18.05 5.96 -2.98
N LEU A 10 -17.88 7.12 -2.35
CA LEU A 10 -16.59 7.79 -2.22
C LEU A 10 -15.90 7.37 -0.92
N PRO A 11 -14.79 6.61 -0.99
CA PRO A 11 -14.05 6.24 0.21
C PRO A 11 -13.18 7.41 0.70
N ALA A 12 -13.36 7.82 1.96
CA ALA A 12 -12.45 8.72 2.67
C ALA A 12 -11.77 7.96 3.81
N THR A 13 -10.86 7.05 3.46
CA THR A 13 -10.21 6.16 4.43
C THR A 13 -8.81 6.64 4.81
N PRO A 14 -8.36 6.43 6.06
CA PRO A 14 -6.95 6.61 6.39
C PRO A 14 -6.12 5.53 5.69
N TYR A 15 -5.34 5.92 4.70
CA TYR A 15 -4.35 5.06 4.07
C TYR A 15 -2.94 5.48 4.49
N LYS A 16 -2.10 4.48 4.78
CA LYS A 16 -0.66 4.66 4.99
C LYS A 16 0.03 3.79 3.95
N ARG A 17 0.78 4.44 3.05
CA ARG A 17 1.54 3.73 2.01
C ARG A 17 2.53 2.74 2.67
N PRO A 18 2.76 1.56 2.07
CA PRO A 18 3.74 0.60 2.54
C PRO A 18 5.13 1.25 2.66
N MET A 19 5.75 1.10 3.82
CA MET A 19 7.08 1.65 4.07
C MET A 19 8.14 0.62 3.69
N THR A 20 9.18 1.07 3.00
CA THR A 20 10.39 0.29 2.76
C THR A 20 11.33 0.39 3.95
N LYS A 21 12.33 -0.51 4.02
CA LYS A 21 13.36 -0.52 5.06
C LYS A 21 14.08 0.84 5.10
N LYS A 22 14.43 1.31 6.29
CA LYS A 22 15.13 2.59 6.47
C LYS A 22 16.45 2.60 5.67
N GLY A 23 16.66 3.64 4.89
CA GLY A 23 17.85 3.79 4.01
C GLY A 23 17.70 3.14 2.62
N PHE A 24 16.60 2.44 2.36
CA PHE A 24 16.30 1.90 1.04
C PHE A 24 15.45 2.87 0.23
N PHE A 25 15.50 2.71 -1.09
CA PHE A 25 14.57 3.37 -1.99
C PHE A 25 13.11 3.06 -1.61
N LYS A 26 12.28 4.07 -1.67
CA LYS A 26 10.84 4.01 -1.40
C LYS A 26 10.08 3.57 -2.64
N LYS A 27 8.86 3.07 -2.44
CA LYS A 27 8.04 2.53 -3.55
C LYS A 27 7.81 3.54 -4.66
N TYR A 28 7.59 4.81 -4.33
CA TYR A 28 7.32 5.88 -5.32
C TYR A 28 8.52 6.22 -6.21
N GLU A 29 9.74 5.80 -5.86
CA GLU A 29 10.92 6.01 -6.69
C GLU A 29 11.02 4.98 -7.82
N TYR A 30 10.15 3.96 -7.80
CA TYR A 30 9.97 3.00 -8.88
C TYR A 30 8.73 3.40 -9.67
N VAL A 31 8.94 3.87 -10.89
CA VAL A 31 7.87 4.40 -11.75
C VAL A 31 7.31 3.26 -12.58
N TYR A 32 6.00 3.05 -12.54
CA TYR A 32 5.33 2.11 -13.42
C TYR A 32 4.99 2.81 -14.74
N ASP A 33 5.42 2.21 -15.84
CA ASP A 33 5.07 2.62 -17.20
C ASP A 33 3.95 1.70 -17.72
N GLU A 34 2.76 2.28 -17.87
CA GLU A 34 1.56 1.57 -18.32
C GLU A 34 1.62 1.16 -19.79
N PHE A 35 2.35 1.91 -20.63
CA PHE A 35 2.41 1.65 -22.07
C PHE A 35 3.28 0.43 -22.38
N TYR A 36 4.43 0.32 -21.71
CA TYR A 36 5.36 -0.80 -21.91
C TYR A 36 5.20 -1.94 -20.89
N ASP A 37 4.24 -1.82 -19.95
CA ASP A 37 4.01 -2.72 -18.82
C ASP A 37 5.33 -3.09 -18.11
N CYS A 38 6.05 -2.06 -17.68
CA CYS A 38 7.35 -2.20 -17.07
C CYS A 38 7.56 -1.21 -15.93
N VAL A 39 8.54 -1.48 -15.07
CA VAL A 39 8.86 -0.60 -13.95
C VAL A 39 10.25 -0.03 -14.16
N ILE A 40 10.37 1.28 -14.10
CA ILE A 40 11.64 2.00 -14.23
C ILE A 40 12.20 2.22 -12.82
N CYS A 41 13.43 1.78 -12.58
CA CYS A 41 14.10 2.01 -11.30
C CYS A 41 14.76 3.41 -11.23
N PRO A 42 15.22 3.85 -10.04
CA PRO A 42 15.90 5.14 -9.87
C PRO A 42 17.16 5.34 -10.74
N GLU A 43 17.78 4.23 -11.18
CA GLU A 43 18.95 4.22 -12.07
C GLU A 43 18.55 4.10 -13.56
N ASN A 44 17.28 4.38 -13.88
CA ASN A 44 16.71 4.32 -15.24
C ASN A 44 16.82 2.95 -15.91
N GLN A 45 16.89 1.87 -15.14
CA GLN A 45 16.85 0.50 -15.68
C GLN A 45 15.44 -0.06 -15.65
N VAL A 46 15.08 -0.79 -16.71
CA VAL A 46 13.76 -1.40 -16.88
C VAL A 46 13.68 -2.74 -16.14
N LEU A 47 12.70 -2.86 -15.26
CA LEU A 47 12.27 -4.10 -14.63
C LEU A 47 11.11 -4.67 -15.44
N LYS A 48 11.28 -5.90 -15.90
CA LYS A 48 10.29 -6.58 -16.74
C LYS A 48 9.23 -7.25 -15.88
N TYR A 49 8.00 -7.26 -16.39
CA TYR A 49 6.94 -8.08 -15.83
C TYR A 49 7.36 -9.56 -15.82
N SER A 50 7.16 -10.22 -14.68
CA SER A 50 7.50 -11.63 -14.49
C SER A 50 6.24 -12.49 -14.41
N THR A 51 5.36 -12.21 -13.45
CA THR A 51 4.13 -12.97 -13.23
C THR A 51 3.17 -12.20 -12.34
N THR A 52 1.93 -12.66 -12.25
CA THR A 52 0.98 -12.21 -11.23
C THR A 52 0.74 -13.36 -10.26
N ASN A 53 0.94 -13.11 -8.97
CA ASN A 53 0.74 -14.13 -7.94
C ASN A 53 -0.76 -14.41 -7.69
N ARG A 54 -1.07 -15.47 -6.94
CA ARG A 54 -2.47 -15.83 -6.60
C ARG A 54 -3.18 -14.79 -5.72
N ASP A 55 -2.42 -14.02 -4.95
CA ASP A 55 -2.93 -12.94 -4.10
C ASP A 55 -3.17 -11.64 -4.88
N GLY A 56 -2.95 -11.62 -6.20
CA GLY A 56 -3.22 -10.45 -7.06
C GLY A 56 -2.09 -9.43 -7.12
N TYR A 57 -0.83 -9.81 -6.87
CA TYR A 57 0.34 -8.94 -7.05
C TYR A 57 1.04 -9.22 -8.38
N ARG A 58 1.19 -8.18 -9.20
CA ARG A 58 2.06 -8.17 -10.37
C ARG A 58 3.51 -8.01 -9.91
N GLU A 59 4.38 -8.90 -10.37
CA GLU A 59 5.79 -8.95 -10.02
C GLU A 59 6.66 -8.44 -11.17
N PHE A 60 7.53 -7.47 -10.87
CA PHE A 60 8.52 -6.93 -11.80
C PHE A 60 9.92 -7.23 -11.28
N LYS A 61 10.76 -7.82 -12.14
CA LYS A 61 12.11 -8.28 -11.76
C LYS A 61 13.18 -7.54 -12.55
N SER A 62 14.24 -7.16 -11.85
CA SER A 62 15.45 -6.61 -12.47
C SER A 62 16.34 -7.72 -13.02
N ASN A 63 17.25 -7.33 -13.92
CA ASN A 63 18.30 -8.22 -14.41
C ASN A 63 19.47 -8.26 -13.41
N SER A 64 19.81 -9.45 -12.91
CA SER A 64 20.89 -9.64 -11.94
C SER A 64 22.24 -9.12 -12.43
N LYS A 65 22.57 -9.30 -13.71
CA LYS A 65 23.85 -8.86 -14.29
C LYS A 65 24.03 -7.34 -14.23
N ILE A 66 22.95 -6.59 -14.45
CA ILE A 66 22.95 -5.12 -14.41
C ILE A 66 23.05 -4.65 -12.96
N CYS A 67 22.22 -5.24 -12.08
CA CYS A 67 22.17 -4.87 -10.67
C CYS A 67 23.42 -5.29 -9.87
N SER A 68 24.18 -6.27 -10.32
CA SER A 68 25.48 -6.63 -9.72
C SER A 68 26.48 -5.48 -9.78
N ASN A 69 26.46 -4.69 -10.86
CA ASN A 69 27.40 -3.59 -11.09
C ASN A 69 26.80 -2.21 -10.75
N CYS A 70 25.62 -2.18 -10.13
CA CYS A 70 24.89 -0.95 -9.88
C CYS A 70 25.46 -0.17 -8.67
N PRO A 71 25.73 1.13 -8.80
CA PRO A 71 26.32 1.94 -7.71
C PRO A 71 25.38 2.07 -6.52
N SER A 72 24.07 2.12 -6.76
CA SER A 72 23.02 2.29 -5.76
C SER A 72 22.48 0.96 -5.20
N ARG A 73 23.19 -0.16 -5.42
CA ARG A 73 22.76 -1.51 -4.98
C ARG A 73 22.46 -1.57 -3.48
N SER A 74 23.31 -0.98 -2.64
CA SER A 74 23.19 -0.98 -1.18
C SER A 74 21.89 -0.33 -0.68
N GLN A 75 21.31 0.58 -1.46
CA GLN A 75 20.03 1.23 -1.17
C GLN A 75 18.85 0.56 -1.89
N CYS A 76 19.12 -0.36 -2.82
CA CYS A 76 18.10 -0.98 -3.68
C CYS A 76 17.68 -2.37 -3.22
N THR A 77 18.63 -3.29 -3.04
CA THR A 77 18.34 -4.70 -2.73
C THR A 77 19.47 -5.37 -1.94
N ASP A 78 19.09 -6.09 -0.88
CA ASP A 78 19.99 -6.98 -0.12
C ASP A 78 19.94 -8.43 -0.65
N SER A 79 19.29 -8.67 -1.80
CA SER A 79 19.16 -10.01 -2.38
C SER A 79 20.51 -10.62 -2.75
N LYS A 80 20.71 -11.89 -2.42
CA LYS A 80 21.91 -12.68 -2.80
C LYS A 80 22.04 -12.78 -4.33
N ASP A 81 20.92 -12.91 -5.02
CA ASP A 81 20.88 -13.08 -6.48
C ASP A 81 21.02 -11.75 -7.24
N CYS A 82 21.22 -10.64 -6.52
CA CYS A 82 21.33 -9.31 -7.11
C CYS A 82 20.06 -8.86 -7.85
N VAL A 83 18.91 -9.50 -7.61
CA VAL A 83 17.63 -9.16 -8.24
C VAL A 83 16.79 -8.28 -7.32
N LYS A 84 16.25 -7.20 -7.89
CA LYS A 84 15.21 -6.39 -7.25
C LYS A 84 13.85 -6.90 -7.73
N LEU A 85 12.98 -7.18 -6.75
CA LEU A 85 11.57 -7.47 -6.97
C LEU A 85 10.76 -6.23 -6.57
N VAL A 86 9.94 -5.73 -7.49
CA VAL A 86 8.94 -4.69 -7.21
C VAL A 86 7.58 -5.29 -7.47
N THR A 87 6.64 -5.10 -6.54
CA THR A 87 5.29 -5.64 -6.65
C THR A 87 4.25 -4.52 -6.62
N PHE A 88 3.26 -4.67 -7.49
CA PHE A 88 2.09 -3.80 -7.55
C PHE A 88 0.84 -4.66 -7.46
N HIS A 89 -0.11 -4.28 -6.59
CA HIS A 89 -1.38 -4.99 -6.51
C HIS A 89 -2.21 -4.67 -7.76
N VAL A 90 -3.00 -5.62 -8.28
CA VAL A 90 -3.87 -5.38 -9.46
C VAL A 90 -4.89 -4.26 -9.22
N TRP A 91 -5.18 -3.95 -7.95
CA TRP A 91 -6.10 -2.88 -7.54
C TRP A 91 -5.38 -1.65 -6.93
N ASP A 92 -4.07 -1.49 -7.12
CA ASP A 92 -3.31 -0.36 -6.58
C ASP A 92 -3.87 0.98 -7.10
N ASP A 93 -4.32 1.04 -8.36
CA ASP A 93 -4.98 2.22 -8.95
C ASP A 93 -6.23 2.66 -8.14
N TYR A 94 -7.05 1.72 -7.68
CA TYR A 94 -8.19 2.05 -6.82
C TYR A 94 -7.76 2.58 -5.44
N MET A 95 -6.56 2.23 -4.95
CA MET A 95 -6.02 2.81 -3.72
C MET A 95 -5.55 4.25 -3.95
N GLU A 96 -4.90 4.52 -5.07
CA GLU A 96 -4.50 5.88 -5.46
C GLU A 96 -5.73 6.79 -5.61
N ARG A 97 -6.77 6.34 -6.34
CA ARG A 97 -8.04 7.07 -6.47
C ARG A 97 -8.69 7.37 -5.11
N ALA A 98 -8.61 6.45 -4.15
CA ALA A 98 -9.15 6.67 -2.81
C ALA A 98 -8.37 7.76 -2.05
N GLU A 99 -7.06 7.83 -2.25
CA GLU A 99 -6.23 8.88 -1.65
C GLU A 99 -6.50 10.25 -2.29
N ASP A 100 -6.74 10.31 -3.60
CA ASP A 100 -7.17 11.53 -4.28
C ASP A 100 -8.51 12.04 -3.73
N VAL A 101 -9.48 11.13 -3.58
CA VAL A 101 -10.78 11.44 -2.96
C VAL A 101 -10.57 11.99 -1.55
N ARG A 102 -9.72 11.37 -0.73
CA ARG A 102 -9.42 11.84 0.63
C ARG A 102 -8.84 13.26 0.66
N HIS A 103 -7.99 13.61 -0.31
CA HIS A 103 -7.38 14.93 -0.40
C HIS A 103 -8.27 16.01 -1.02
N SER A 104 -9.37 15.62 -1.68
CA SER A 104 -10.40 16.55 -2.15
C SER A 104 -11.07 17.32 -1.01
N SER A 105 -11.73 18.46 -1.32
CA SER A 105 -12.48 19.26 -0.34
C SER A 105 -13.55 18.41 0.37
N LYS A 106 -14.38 17.71 -0.41
CA LYS A 106 -15.42 16.81 0.10
C LYS A 106 -14.84 15.68 0.96
N GLY A 107 -13.71 15.10 0.54
CA GLY A 107 -13.03 14.05 1.32
C GLY A 107 -12.54 14.54 2.68
N LYS A 108 -11.96 15.74 2.74
CA LYS A 108 -11.52 16.38 3.99
C LYS A 108 -12.68 16.64 4.94
N GLU A 109 -13.80 17.15 4.42
CA GLU A 109 -15.02 17.36 5.21
C GLU A 109 -15.54 16.05 5.81
N ILE A 110 -15.72 15.01 4.99
CA ILE A 110 -16.17 13.69 5.44
C ILE A 110 -15.19 13.11 6.47
N TYR A 111 -13.88 13.20 6.21
CA TYR A 111 -12.85 12.68 7.10
C TYR A 111 -12.84 13.41 8.46
N SER A 112 -13.14 14.72 8.49
CA SER A 112 -13.24 15.49 9.73
C SER A 112 -14.36 15.00 10.66
N LEU A 113 -15.44 14.43 10.11
CA LEU A 113 -16.57 13.90 10.89
C LEU A 113 -16.23 12.60 11.61
N ARG A 114 -15.13 11.92 11.24
CA ARG A 114 -14.69 10.66 11.84
C ARG A 114 -14.42 10.78 13.34
N SER A 115 -13.85 11.91 13.77
CA SER A 115 -13.55 12.18 15.19
C SER A 115 -14.82 12.35 16.02
N GLN A 116 -15.89 12.89 15.40
CA GLN A 116 -17.16 13.18 16.07
C GLN A 116 -18.07 11.96 16.16
N THR A 117 -17.97 11.05 15.19
CA THR A 117 -18.87 9.91 15.05
C THR A 117 -18.19 8.62 15.50
N ILE A 118 -17.34 8.07 14.64
CA ILE A 118 -16.76 6.73 14.80
C ILE A 118 -15.79 6.68 15.98
N GLU A 119 -14.83 7.61 16.06
CA GLU A 119 -13.83 7.60 17.13
C GLU A 119 -14.46 7.82 18.50
N ARG A 120 -15.50 8.66 18.58
CA ARG A 120 -16.28 8.88 19.80
C ARG A 120 -16.96 7.61 20.29
N VAL A 121 -17.61 6.85 19.41
CA VAL A 121 -18.24 5.57 19.77
C VAL A 121 -17.18 4.57 20.26
N PHE A 122 -16.02 4.50 19.61
CA PHE A 122 -14.93 3.64 20.08
C PHE A 122 -14.35 4.08 21.43
N ALA A 123 -14.28 5.39 21.70
CA ALA A 123 -13.86 5.91 22.99
C ALA A 123 -14.86 5.53 24.09
N ASP A 124 -16.16 5.74 23.85
CA ASP A 124 -17.22 5.35 24.79
C ASP A 124 -17.23 3.84 25.05
N ALA A 125 -17.07 3.01 24.02
CA ALA A 125 -16.93 1.56 24.16
C ALA A 125 -15.77 1.17 25.09
N LYS A 126 -14.63 1.85 24.98
CA LYS A 126 -13.45 1.59 25.81
C LYS A 126 -13.62 2.07 27.25
N GLU A 127 -14.06 3.31 27.44
CA GLU A 127 -14.11 3.94 28.77
C GLU A 127 -15.36 3.55 29.56
N LYS A 128 -16.53 3.54 28.92
CA LYS A 128 -17.82 3.32 29.60
C LYS A 128 -18.24 1.87 29.61
N HIS A 129 -17.81 1.09 28.62
CA HIS A 129 -18.20 -0.32 28.45
C HIS A 129 -17.05 -1.30 28.65
N PHE A 130 -15.92 -0.86 29.21
CA PHE A 130 -14.76 -1.69 29.57
C PHE A 130 -14.17 -2.52 28.42
N MET A 131 -14.41 -2.14 27.16
CA MET A 131 -13.89 -2.85 25.99
C MET A 131 -12.40 -2.57 25.70
N ARG A 132 -11.65 -2.06 26.68
CA ARG A 132 -10.18 -1.94 26.58
C ARG A 132 -9.50 -3.30 26.60
N TYR A 133 -10.05 -4.25 27.34
CA TYR A 133 -9.51 -5.59 27.49
C TYR A 133 -10.62 -6.62 27.36
N THR A 134 -10.39 -7.63 26.53
CA THR A 134 -11.26 -8.81 26.47
C THR A 134 -10.74 -9.83 27.48
N HIS A 135 -11.50 -10.08 28.56
CA HIS A 135 -11.11 -11.03 29.61
C HIS A 135 -11.23 -12.50 29.18
N TYR A 136 -12.01 -12.77 28.14
CA TYR A 136 -12.27 -14.11 27.62
C TYR A 136 -11.60 -14.31 26.25
N ARG A 137 -11.23 -15.56 25.97
CA ARG A 137 -10.73 -16.00 24.66
C ARG A 137 -11.66 -17.05 24.07
N GLY A 138 -11.96 -16.92 22.78
CA GLY A 138 -12.83 -17.81 22.01
C GLY A 138 -14.23 -17.24 21.80
N LEU A 139 -14.80 -17.46 20.60
CA LEU A 139 -16.10 -16.92 20.19
C LEU A 139 -17.27 -17.42 21.06
N ALA A 140 -17.15 -18.61 21.64
CA ALA A 140 -18.17 -19.21 22.49
C ALA A 140 -18.23 -18.65 23.93
N LYS A 141 -17.28 -17.77 24.31
CA LYS A 141 -17.18 -17.19 25.66
C LYS A 141 -17.45 -15.68 25.70
N LEU A 142 -18.00 -15.15 24.62
CA LEU A 142 -18.62 -13.82 24.52
C LEU A 142 -20.10 -13.93 24.87
#